data_AF-A0A0U1DBX4-F1
#
_entry.id   AF-A0A0U1DBX4-F1
#
_cell.length_a   1.000
_cell.length_b   1.000
_cell.length_c   1.000
_cell.angle_alpha   90.00
_cell.angle_beta   90.00
_cell.angle_gamma   90.00
#
_symmetry.space_group_name_H-M   'P 1'
#
loop_
_entity.id
_entity.type
_entity.pdbx_description
1 polymer ?
#
loop_
_entity_poly.entity_id
_entity_poly.type
_entity_poly.pdbx_seq_one_letter_code
_entity_poly.pdbx_strand_id
1 'polypeptide(L)'
;MNNFRTVNDVPSGSSIMKEVRNRHMIEPGALPFLFGVLSRKNNYFGHGTFTTELGQWSSDVTKTDYMLQLLAGTHTYDTSYVSFYRPRQLSFLEGSKGTFIYGESYPRFMYDGFSEQFNMLKYPYAALGLIFVKNTSNVDISKTLNFVGSAMCYKDEVNYGGAGLFIGTPDKTNTRKSEISRITWTRIYQHEISSPEFIASGNIIIPAGKTVAVLLYTSSNLHSGNERVGETPEFFASEHTYSTIYGQFIQWGIYNFRSNFLTTGLEIDVERTLRAWQCPGLDATYKLWH
;
A
#
# COMPACT_ATOMS: atom_id res chain seq x y z
N MET A 1 -23.35 -0.87 -35.70
CA MET A 1 -22.85 -2.23 -35.37
C MET A 1 -21.42 -2.10 -34.88
N ASN A 2 -21.15 -2.63 -33.70
CA ASN A 2 -19.86 -2.56 -33.03
C ASN A 2 -18.80 -3.37 -33.79
N ASN A 3 -17.73 -2.71 -34.22
CA ASN A 3 -16.53 -3.39 -34.72
C ASN A 3 -15.73 -3.94 -33.53
N PHE A 4 -16.18 -5.06 -32.97
CA PHE A 4 -15.34 -5.89 -32.12
C PHE A 4 -14.31 -6.59 -33.02
N ARG A 5 -13.06 -6.10 -33.02
CA ARG A 5 -11.93 -6.85 -33.58
C ARG A 5 -11.73 -8.12 -32.74
N THR A 6 -11.92 -9.27 -33.36
CA THR A 6 -11.70 -10.58 -32.74
C THR A 6 -10.19 -10.85 -32.58
N VAL A 7 -9.85 -11.81 -31.72
CA VAL A 7 -8.47 -12.18 -31.33
C VAL A 7 -7.58 -12.61 -32.53
N ASN A 8 -8.15 -12.76 -33.72
CA ASN A 8 -7.46 -13.21 -34.93
C ASN A 8 -6.88 -12.08 -35.80
N ASP A 9 -7.14 -10.80 -35.52
CA ASP A 9 -6.55 -9.66 -36.25
C ASP A 9 -5.15 -9.31 -35.72
N VAL A 10 -4.27 -10.31 -35.64
CA VAL A 10 -2.87 -10.12 -35.24
C VAL A 10 -2.06 -9.94 -36.54
N PRO A 11 -1.37 -8.81 -36.77
CA PRO A 11 -0.56 -8.61 -37.96
C PRO A 11 0.44 -9.76 -38.15
N SER A 12 0.63 -10.24 -39.38
CA SER A 12 1.55 -11.35 -39.66
C SER A 12 2.95 -11.04 -39.11
N GLY A 13 3.42 -11.84 -38.15
CA GLY A 13 4.71 -11.64 -37.46
C GLY A 13 4.64 -10.92 -36.10
N SER A 14 3.46 -10.52 -35.64
CA SER A 14 3.24 -10.05 -34.27
C SER A 14 2.73 -11.22 -33.41
N SER A 15 3.30 -11.43 -32.23
CA SER A 15 2.69 -12.34 -31.24
C SER A 15 1.50 -11.64 -30.58
N ILE A 16 0.42 -12.37 -30.26
CA ILE A 16 -0.69 -11.89 -29.43
C ILE A 16 -0.17 -11.13 -28.19
N MET A 17 0.91 -11.60 -27.58
CA MET A 17 1.54 -10.95 -26.43
C MET A 17 2.09 -9.55 -26.71
N LYS A 18 2.62 -9.30 -27.92
CA LYS A 18 3.15 -8.01 -28.37
C LYS A 18 2.03 -7.03 -28.71
N GLU A 19 0.94 -7.53 -29.25
CA GLU A 19 -0.30 -6.78 -29.51
C GLU A 19 -1.05 -6.44 -28.22
N VAL A 20 -1.21 -7.40 -27.30
CA VAL A 20 -1.83 -7.18 -25.97
C VAL A 20 -1.00 -6.20 -25.14
N ARG A 21 0.34 -6.26 -25.23
CA ARG A 21 1.24 -5.27 -24.62
C ARG A 21 1.03 -3.85 -25.16
N ASN A 22 0.67 -3.71 -26.43
CA ASN A 22 0.49 -2.43 -27.12
C ASN A 22 -0.95 -1.90 -27.03
N ARG A 23 -1.92 -2.71 -26.61
CA ARG A 23 -3.25 -2.23 -26.26
C ARG A 23 -3.11 -1.41 -24.99
N HIS A 24 -3.73 -0.24 -24.95
CA HIS A 24 -3.91 0.53 -23.72
C HIS A 24 -4.57 -0.41 -22.69
N MET A 25 -3.77 -1.06 -21.83
CA MET A 25 -4.30 -1.99 -20.81
C MET A 25 -5.15 -1.27 -19.78
N ILE A 26 -5.16 0.06 -19.84
CA ILE A 26 -5.84 0.98 -18.97
C ILE A 26 -6.51 2.03 -19.85
N GLU A 27 -7.81 2.23 -19.64
CA GLU A 27 -8.59 3.25 -20.34
C GLU A 27 -8.01 4.65 -20.13
N PRO A 28 -7.98 5.52 -21.17
CA PRO A 28 -7.56 6.91 -21.01
C PRO A 28 -8.31 7.62 -19.90
N GLY A 29 -7.59 8.31 -19.03
CA GLY A 29 -8.16 9.05 -17.89
C GLY A 29 -8.48 8.19 -16.67
N ALA A 30 -8.34 6.86 -16.73
CA ALA A 30 -8.33 6.02 -15.54
C ALA A 30 -7.10 6.35 -14.67
N LEU A 31 -7.25 6.13 -13.36
CA LEU A 31 -6.25 6.51 -12.37
C LEU A 31 -5.77 5.26 -11.61
N PRO A 32 -4.89 4.45 -12.22
CA PRO A 32 -4.43 3.20 -11.62
C PRO A 32 -3.46 3.45 -10.47
N PHE A 33 -3.46 2.53 -9.50
CA PHE A 33 -2.49 2.49 -8.41
C PHE A 33 -2.37 1.06 -7.87
N LEU A 34 -1.34 0.79 -7.05
CA LEU A 34 -1.21 -0.51 -6.38
C LEU A 34 -1.77 -0.43 -4.97
N PHE A 35 -2.51 -1.46 -4.59
CA PHE A 35 -3.05 -1.62 -3.24
C PHE A 35 -2.88 -3.05 -2.75
N GLY A 36 -2.66 -3.24 -1.46
CA GLY A 36 -2.68 -4.56 -0.83
C GLY A 36 -2.79 -4.46 0.68
N VAL A 37 -3.18 -5.56 1.32
CA VAL A 37 -3.21 -5.67 2.78
C VAL A 37 -2.27 -6.78 3.20
N LEU A 38 -1.19 -6.41 3.87
CA LEU A 38 -0.20 -7.35 4.37
C LEU A 38 -0.74 -8.10 5.58
N SER A 39 -0.57 -9.41 5.52
CA SER A 39 -0.70 -10.30 6.65
C SER A 39 0.57 -10.21 7.49
N ARG A 40 0.41 -10.20 8.81
CA ARG A 40 1.49 -10.02 9.78
C ARG A 40 1.44 -11.18 10.79
N LYS A 41 2.37 -11.25 11.74
CA LYS A 41 2.49 -12.37 12.71
C LYS A 41 1.21 -12.69 13.50
N ASN A 42 0.20 -11.84 13.43
CA ASN A 42 -1.11 -12.05 14.03
C ASN A 42 -2.03 -13.04 13.28
N ASN A 43 -1.60 -13.62 12.15
CA ASN A 43 -2.37 -14.63 11.43
C ASN A 43 -2.03 -16.05 11.89
N TYR A 44 -2.99 -16.68 12.57
CA TYR A 44 -2.90 -18.02 13.16
C TYR A 44 -2.69 -19.19 12.17
N PHE A 45 -2.75 -18.94 10.85
CA PHE A 45 -2.68 -19.99 9.82
C PHE A 45 -1.66 -19.62 8.73
N GLY A 46 -0.57 -20.38 8.64
CA GLY A 46 0.26 -20.49 7.43
C GLY A 46 1.67 -19.85 7.44
N HIS A 47 2.44 -20.15 6.38
CA HIS A 47 3.65 -19.42 6.01
C HIS A 47 3.32 -17.96 5.66
N GLY A 48 4.29 -17.06 5.81
CA GLY A 48 4.07 -15.63 5.57
C GLY A 48 3.63 -14.87 6.83
N THR A 49 4.24 -15.11 7.96
CA THR A 49 4.05 -14.20 9.10
C THR A 49 5.18 -13.16 9.07
N PHE A 50 4.86 -11.95 8.65
CA PHE A 50 5.85 -10.87 8.62
C PHE A 50 6.14 -10.42 10.06
N THR A 51 7.35 -10.71 10.58
CA THR A 51 7.69 -10.60 12.01
C THR A 51 8.88 -9.68 12.34
N THR A 52 9.57 -9.09 11.35
CA THR A 52 10.96 -8.60 11.57
C THR A 52 11.19 -7.13 11.24
N GLU A 53 12.45 -6.71 11.42
CA GLU A 53 13.03 -5.38 11.17
C GLU A 53 12.53 -4.68 9.90
N LEU A 54 12.18 -5.40 8.83
CA LEU A 54 11.76 -4.79 7.56
C LEU A 54 10.49 -3.92 7.66
N GLY A 55 9.67 -4.07 8.71
CA GLY A 55 8.32 -3.50 8.78
C GLY A 55 8.11 -2.27 9.66
N GLN A 56 9.17 -1.71 10.24
CA GLN A 56 9.12 -0.60 11.21
C GLN A 56 8.93 0.75 10.51
N TRP A 57 7.97 0.87 9.60
CA TRP A 57 7.88 1.99 8.66
C TRP A 57 7.46 3.31 9.30
N SER A 58 6.56 3.24 10.30
CA SER A 58 6.14 4.39 11.08
C SER A 58 7.27 4.94 11.95
N SER A 59 8.20 4.09 12.42
CA SER A 59 9.31 4.47 13.29
C SER A 59 10.58 4.83 12.52
N ASP A 60 10.88 4.15 11.40
CA ASP A 60 12.14 4.30 10.67
C ASP A 60 11.92 4.44 9.14
N VAL A 61 12.25 5.62 8.62
CA VAL A 61 12.08 5.96 7.19
C VAL A 61 13.09 5.25 6.29
N THR A 62 14.22 4.77 6.83
CA THR A 62 15.21 4.01 6.03
C THR A 62 14.64 2.68 5.52
N LYS A 63 13.56 2.22 6.15
CA LYS A 63 12.86 0.97 5.84
C LYS A 63 11.67 1.17 4.90
N THR A 64 11.36 2.41 4.51
CA THR A 64 10.23 2.73 3.64
C THR A 64 10.33 2.05 2.27
N ASP A 65 11.54 1.86 1.75
CA ASP A 65 11.73 1.19 0.45
C ASP A 65 11.17 -0.24 0.45
N TYR A 66 11.21 -0.93 1.58
CA TYR A 66 10.68 -2.29 1.72
C TYR A 66 9.17 -2.35 1.47
N MET A 67 8.40 -1.30 1.79
CA MET A 67 6.97 -1.24 1.43
C MET A 67 6.77 -1.23 -0.08
N LEU A 68 7.56 -0.41 -0.79
CA LEU A 68 7.50 -0.34 -2.25
C LEU A 68 7.92 -1.68 -2.85
N GLN A 69 8.99 -2.28 -2.36
CA GLN A 69 9.44 -3.58 -2.83
C GLN A 69 8.36 -4.66 -2.65
N LEU A 70 7.67 -4.71 -1.51
CA LEU A 70 6.57 -5.66 -1.27
C LEU A 70 5.39 -5.42 -2.22
N LEU A 71 4.98 -4.16 -2.45
CA LEU A 71 3.88 -3.82 -3.36
C LEU A 71 4.22 -3.99 -4.85
N ALA A 72 5.49 -3.77 -5.22
CA ALA A 72 5.95 -3.85 -6.60
C ALA A 72 6.65 -5.18 -6.91
N GLY A 73 6.78 -6.09 -5.95
CA GLY A 73 7.51 -7.35 -6.08
C GLY A 73 9.00 -7.18 -6.40
N THR A 74 9.61 -6.02 -6.10
CA THR A 74 11.02 -5.73 -6.41
C THR A 74 11.94 -6.12 -5.25
N HIS A 75 11.85 -7.37 -4.79
CA HIS A 75 12.63 -7.90 -3.67
C HIS A 75 13.12 -9.32 -3.94
N THR A 76 14.09 -9.75 -3.15
CA THR A 76 14.55 -11.16 -3.10
C THR A 76 14.08 -11.87 -1.84
N TYR A 77 13.06 -11.35 -1.15
CA TYR A 77 12.58 -11.91 0.11
C TYR A 77 11.95 -13.29 -0.07
N ASP A 78 12.12 -14.15 0.94
CA ASP A 78 11.44 -15.42 1.03
C ASP A 78 9.95 -15.28 1.40
N THR A 79 9.23 -16.41 1.37
CA THR A 79 7.78 -16.47 1.59
C THR A 79 7.33 -16.02 2.98
N SER A 80 8.23 -15.91 3.96
CA SER A 80 7.92 -15.37 5.29
C SER A 80 7.66 -13.86 5.26
N TYR A 81 8.20 -13.16 4.26
CA TYR A 81 8.10 -11.70 4.12
C TYR A 81 7.11 -11.25 3.06
N VAL A 82 6.75 -12.13 2.13
CA VAL A 82 5.80 -11.85 1.06
C VAL A 82 4.43 -12.36 1.44
N SER A 83 3.80 -11.71 2.42
CA SER A 83 2.54 -12.19 2.97
C SER A 83 1.43 -11.16 2.93
N PHE A 84 0.43 -11.46 2.13
CA PHE A 84 -0.74 -10.61 1.94
C PHE A 84 -2.00 -11.34 2.39
N TYR A 85 -2.75 -10.71 3.29
CA TYR A 85 -4.14 -11.08 3.57
C TYR A 85 -5.02 -10.76 2.36
N ARG A 86 -4.81 -9.57 1.76
CA ARG A 86 -5.34 -9.23 0.43
C ARG A 86 -4.16 -9.01 -0.52
N PRO A 87 -3.96 -9.86 -1.54
CA PRO A 87 -2.85 -9.75 -2.47
C PRO A 87 -2.70 -8.34 -3.05
N ARG A 88 -1.46 -7.95 -3.33
CA ARG A 88 -1.19 -6.73 -4.11
C ARG A 88 -1.97 -6.80 -5.43
N GLN A 89 -2.70 -5.74 -5.75
CA GLN A 89 -3.55 -5.67 -6.93
C GLN A 89 -3.48 -4.29 -7.57
N LEU A 90 -3.77 -4.26 -8.87
CA LEU A 90 -4.04 -3.02 -9.58
C LEU A 90 -5.44 -2.54 -9.18
N SER A 91 -5.55 -1.33 -8.68
CA SER A 91 -6.80 -0.69 -8.29
C SER A 91 -6.92 0.67 -8.98
N PHE A 92 -8.12 1.26 -8.96
CA PHE A 92 -8.41 2.50 -9.66
C PHE A 92 -9.06 3.51 -8.73
N LEU A 93 -8.68 4.78 -8.85
CA LEU A 93 -9.43 5.86 -8.19
C LEU A 93 -10.73 6.13 -8.95
N GLU A 94 -11.82 6.20 -8.20
CA GLU A 94 -13.19 6.20 -8.71
C GLU A 94 -13.77 7.62 -8.76
N GLY A 95 -14.75 7.79 -9.66
CA GLY A 95 -15.54 9.02 -9.78
C GLY A 95 -14.77 10.26 -10.25
N SER A 96 -15.51 11.35 -10.38
CA SER A 96 -14.99 12.64 -10.84
C SER A 96 -14.05 13.31 -9.83
N LYS A 97 -14.09 12.89 -8.56
CA LYS A 97 -13.19 13.37 -7.51
C LYS A 97 -11.90 12.57 -7.40
N GLY A 98 -11.86 11.34 -7.92
CA GLY A 98 -10.72 10.43 -7.78
C GLY A 98 -10.56 9.99 -6.33
N THR A 99 -11.44 9.09 -5.92
CA THR A 99 -11.54 8.58 -4.55
C THR A 99 -11.33 7.07 -4.52
N PHE A 100 -10.67 6.57 -3.50
CA PHE A 100 -10.69 5.16 -3.15
C PHE A 100 -10.68 5.06 -1.63
N ILE A 101 -11.64 4.33 -1.07
CA ILE A 101 -11.72 4.05 0.35
C ILE A 101 -11.84 2.55 0.52
N TYR A 102 -10.93 1.97 1.29
CA TYR A 102 -10.97 0.60 1.75
C TYR A 102 -11.24 0.60 3.26
N GLY A 103 -12.19 -0.22 3.68
CA GLY A 103 -12.56 -0.43 5.08
C GLY A 103 -12.95 -1.88 5.31
N GLU A 104 -12.47 -2.47 6.39
CA GLU A 104 -12.86 -3.83 6.79
C GLU A 104 -12.88 -3.93 8.32
N SER A 105 -13.92 -4.57 8.86
CA SER A 105 -14.01 -4.95 10.26
C SER A 105 -14.14 -6.47 10.38
N TYR A 106 -13.51 -7.06 11.39
CA TYR A 106 -13.60 -8.49 11.67
C TYR A 106 -13.40 -8.78 13.16
N PRO A 107 -14.09 -9.80 13.70
CA PRO A 107 -13.83 -10.27 15.06
C PRO A 107 -12.49 -11.00 15.10
N ARG A 108 -11.75 -10.81 16.19
CA ARG A 108 -10.51 -11.52 16.48
C ARG A 108 -10.62 -12.28 17.79
N PHE A 109 -10.43 -13.59 17.69
CA PHE A 109 -10.35 -14.49 18.84
C PHE A 109 -8.93 -14.50 19.38
N MET A 110 -8.77 -14.29 20.68
CA MET A 110 -7.50 -14.37 21.39
C MET A 110 -7.60 -15.38 22.53
N TYR A 111 -6.60 -16.24 22.69
CA TYR A 111 -6.45 -17.10 23.86
C TYR A 111 -5.59 -16.38 24.91
N ASP A 112 -6.20 -16.05 26.04
CA ASP A 112 -5.69 -15.22 27.13
C ASP A 112 -4.83 -16.04 28.13
N GLY A 113 -4.02 -16.94 27.56
CA GLY A 113 -2.94 -17.67 28.24
C GLY A 113 -1.57 -17.55 27.54
N PHE A 114 -1.51 -16.87 26.40
CA PHE A 114 -0.26 -16.67 25.66
C PHE A 114 0.15 -15.19 25.68
N SER A 115 1.46 -14.95 25.63
CA SER A 115 2.08 -13.66 25.25
C SER A 115 1.66 -13.14 23.85
N GLU A 116 0.65 -13.75 23.22
CA GLU A 116 0.09 -13.48 21.91
C GLU A 116 -0.91 -12.31 21.87
N GLN A 117 -1.50 -11.90 23.00
CA GLN A 117 -2.20 -10.60 23.10
C GLN A 117 -1.31 -9.46 22.57
N PHE A 118 0.01 -9.58 22.77
CA PHE A 118 0.98 -8.63 22.25
C PHE A 118 1.23 -8.77 20.76
N ASN A 119 1.05 -9.93 20.12
CA ASN A 119 1.43 -10.11 18.72
C ASN A 119 0.48 -9.39 17.75
N MET A 120 -0.81 -9.29 18.05
CA MET A 120 -1.72 -8.50 17.22
C MET A 120 -1.47 -7.00 17.35
N LEU A 121 -1.12 -6.54 18.56
CA LEU A 121 -0.78 -5.15 18.83
C LEU A 121 0.61 -4.77 18.27
N LYS A 122 1.57 -5.71 18.36
CA LYS A 122 2.92 -5.58 17.82
C LYS A 122 2.97 -5.77 16.32
N TYR A 123 2.10 -6.58 15.73
CA TYR A 123 2.11 -6.88 14.29
C TYR A 123 0.71 -6.74 13.69
N PRO A 124 0.09 -5.55 13.74
CA PRO A 124 -1.22 -5.31 13.12
C PRO A 124 -1.13 -5.48 11.61
N TYR A 125 -2.25 -5.79 10.95
CA TYR A 125 -2.28 -5.78 9.49
C TYR A 125 -1.92 -4.40 8.95
N ALA A 126 -1.29 -4.36 7.79
CA ALA A 126 -0.86 -3.12 7.15
C ALA A 126 -1.51 -2.99 5.78
N ALA A 127 -2.37 -1.98 5.61
CA ALA A 127 -2.87 -1.57 4.31
C ALA A 127 -1.86 -0.63 3.67
N LEU A 128 -1.44 -0.97 2.46
CA LEU A 128 -0.44 -0.23 1.70
C LEU A 128 -1.04 0.19 0.37
N GLY A 129 -0.83 1.45 0.01
CA GLY A 129 -1.11 1.92 -1.35
C GLY A 129 0.03 2.74 -1.92
N LEU A 130 0.27 2.57 -3.21
CA LEU A 130 1.34 3.19 -3.97
C LEU A 130 0.78 3.82 -5.24
N ILE A 131 1.00 5.12 -5.39
CA ILE A 131 0.66 5.88 -6.59
C ILE A 131 1.92 6.51 -7.16
N PHE A 132 2.20 6.28 -8.45
CA PHE A 132 3.26 7.01 -9.14
C PHE A 132 2.70 8.30 -9.75
N VAL A 133 3.27 9.43 -9.36
CA VAL A 133 2.83 10.75 -9.80
C VAL A 133 3.95 11.42 -10.57
N LYS A 134 3.69 11.74 -11.83
CA LYS A 134 4.62 12.37 -12.75
C LYS A 134 4.36 13.86 -12.82
N ASN A 135 5.41 14.65 -12.62
CA ASN A 135 5.42 16.07 -12.95
C ASN A 135 5.94 16.26 -14.38
N THR A 136 5.05 16.74 -15.26
CA THR A 136 5.33 16.99 -16.68
C THR A 136 5.82 18.41 -16.94
N SER A 137 5.84 19.26 -15.91
CA SER A 137 6.32 20.64 -16.00
C SER A 137 7.82 20.75 -15.71
N ASN A 138 8.35 21.96 -15.93
CA ASN A 138 9.73 22.35 -15.65
C ASN A 138 9.89 23.06 -14.28
N VAL A 139 8.87 23.04 -13.42
CA VAL A 139 8.91 23.62 -12.07
C VAL A 139 8.44 22.61 -11.03
N ASP A 140 8.92 22.73 -9.81
CA ASP A 140 8.44 21.92 -8.69
C ASP A 140 6.98 22.26 -8.39
N ILE A 141 6.15 21.25 -8.18
CA ILE A 141 4.73 21.42 -7.86
C ILE A 141 4.50 20.94 -6.43
N SER A 142 3.94 21.80 -5.58
CA SER A 142 3.50 21.46 -4.23
C SER A 142 2.00 21.16 -4.20
N LYS A 143 1.60 20.05 -3.59
CA LYS A 143 0.20 19.63 -3.48
C LYS A 143 -0.15 19.07 -2.12
N THR A 144 -1.35 19.41 -1.65
CA THR A 144 -1.95 18.78 -0.49
C THR A 144 -2.63 17.47 -0.92
N LEU A 145 -2.17 16.34 -0.37
CA LEU A 145 -2.85 15.06 -0.46
C LEU A 145 -3.83 14.94 0.70
N ASN A 146 -5.07 14.52 0.44
CA ASN A 146 -6.03 14.19 1.49
C ASN A 146 -6.22 12.67 1.57
N PHE A 147 -6.19 12.15 2.80
CA PHE A 147 -6.26 10.72 3.04
C PHE A 147 -6.95 10.40 4.36
N VAL A 148 -7.37 9.15 4.48
CA VAL A 148 -8.03 8.59 5.65
C VAL A 148 -7.34 7.28 6.01
N GLY A 149 -7.37 6.92 7.29
CA GLY A 149 -6.82 5.66 7.72
C GLY A 149 -7.21 5.24 9.13
N SER A 150 -6.85 4.01 9.47
CA SER A 150 -6.78 3.53 10.84
C SER A 150 -5.32 3.50 11.32
N ALA A 151 -5.10 3.55 12.62
CA ALA A 151 -3.78 3.44 13.20
C ALA A 151 -3.83 2.75 14.55
N MET A 152 -3.09 1.68 14.75
CA MET A 152 -2.76 1.17 16.08
C MET A 152 -1.38 1.70 16.44
N CYS A 153 -1.28 2.45 17.54
CA CYS A 153 0.01 2.69 18.16
C CYS A 153 0.16 1.71 19.33
N TYR A 154 1.26 0.97 19.34
CA TYR A 154 1.66 0.20 20.51
C TYR A 154 3.00 0.76 20.99
N LYS A 155 3.02 1.30 22.20
CA LYS A 155 4.17 2.03 22.78
C LYS A 155 5.10 1.08 23.56
N ASP A 156 5.59 0.04 22.89
CA ASP A 156 6.75 -0.73 23.35
C ASP A 156 7.94 -0.48 22.39
N GLU A 157 9.11 -1.03 22.69
CA GLU A 157 10.39 -0.84 21.96
C GLU A 157 10.34 -1.13 20.44
N VAL A 158 9.25 -1.72 19.93
CA VAL A 158 9.09 -2.05 18.51
C VAL A 158 7.73 -1.61 17.97
N ASN A 159 7.70 -0.48 17.26
CA ASN A 159 6.47 0.09 16.71
C ASN A 159 6.31 -0.26 15.22
N TYR A 160 5.56 -1.34 14.95
CA TYR A 160 5.17 -1.75 13.60
C TYR A 160 3.81 -1.22 13.17
N GLY A 161 3.04 -0.61 14.08
CA GLY A 161 1.74 -0.02 13.80
C GLY A 161 1.82 1.46 13.42
N GLY A 162 0.67 2.11 13.27
CA GLY A 162 0.54 3.53 13.01
C GLY A 162 0.07 3.83 11.58
N ALA A 163 0.27 5.07 11.17
CA ALA A 163 0.04 5.47 9.79
C ALA A 163 1.10 6.48 9.33
N GLY A 164 1.36 6.51 8.03
CA GLY A 164 2.31 7.45 7.47
C GLY A 164 2.15 7.67 5.98
N LEU A 165 2.49 8.88 5.55
CA LEU A 165 2.58 9.28 4.14
C LEU A 165 4.06 9.50 3.79
N PHE A 166 4.52 8.84 2.75
CA PHE A 166 5.93 8.83 2.33
C PHE A 166 6.05 9.15 0.84
N ILE A 167 7.09 9.92 0.50
CA ILE A 167 7.40 10.31 -0.87
C ILE A 167 8.77 9.78 -1.25
N GLY A 168 8.80 8.90 -2.25
CA GLY A 168 10.01 8.37 -2.87
C GLY A 168 10.39 9.20 -4.09
N THR A 169 11.53 9.89 -4.03
CA THR A 169 12.01 10.76 -5.12
C THR A 169 13.24 10.15 -5.79
N PRO A 170 13.23 9.92 -7.12
CA PRO A 170 14.42 9.44 -7.82
C PRO A 170 15.50 10.51 -7.87
N ASP A 171 16.77 10.09 -7.91
CA ASP A 171 17.91 11.00 -7.96
C ASP A 171 18.01 11.78 -9.28
N LYS A 172 17.53 11.21 -10.40
CA LYS A 172 17.48 11.86 -11.73
C LYS A 172 16.06 12.13 -12.22
N THR A 173 15.96 12.88 -13.32
CA THR A 173 14.72 13.21 -14.03
C THR A 173 14.28 12.09 -14.96
N ASN A 174 13.02 12.12 -15.39
CA ASN A 174 12.43 11.18 -16.34
C ASN A 174 13.14 11.19 -17.71
N THR A 175 13.80 12.29 -18.09
CA THR A 175 14.62 12.38 -19.31
C THR A 175 15.94 11.62 -19.21
N ARG A 176 16.41 11.33 -17.99
CA ARG A 176 17.66 10.61 -17.69
C ARG A 176 17.37 9.31 -16.96
N LYS A 177 16.31 8.61 -17.40
CA LYS A 177 15.76 7.45 -16.70
C LYS A 177 16.75 6.31 -16.50
N SER A 178 17.64 6.06 -17.47
CA SER A 178 18.70 5.04 -17.40
C SER A 178 19.76 5.33 -16.34
N GLU A 179 19.88 6.58 -15.90
CA GLU A 179 20.85 7.02 -14.90
C GLU A 179 20.27 7.06 -13.48
N ILE A 180 18.97 6.79 -13.32
CA ILE A 180 18.34 6.70 -12.00
C ILE A 180 18.94 5.49 -11.28
N SER A 181 19.51 5.73 -10.11
CA SER A 181 20.23 4.71 -9.33
C SER A 181 19.74 4.63 -7.88
N ARG A 182 18.96 5.61 -7.44
CA ARG A 182 18.52 5.70 -6.04
C ARG A 182 17.16 6.40 -5.93
N ILE A 183 16.33 5.89 -5.02
CA ILE A 183 15.12 6.56 -4.53
C ILE A 183 15.40 7.08 -3.12
N THR A 184 15.09 8.35 -2.85
CA THR A 184 15.18 8.95 -1.51
C THR A 184 13.79 9.08 -0.92
N TRP A 185 13.60 8.55 0.29
CA TRP A 185 12.31 8.55 0.97
C TRP A 185 12.22 9.67 2.00
N THR A 186 11.14 10.44 1.92
CA THR A 186 10.80 11.48 2.89
C THR A 186 9.45 11.17 3.53
N ARG A 187 9.38 11.20 4.86
CA ARG A 187 8.12 11.11 5.61
C ARG A 187 7.46 12.49 5.64
N ILE A 188 6.24 12.58 5.13
CA ILE A 188 5.43 13.81 5.09
C ILE A 188 4.46 13.87 6.26
N TYR A 189 3.95 12.71 6.67
CA TYR A 189 3.00 12.60 7.77
C TYR A 189 3.25 11.33 8.58
N GLN A 190 2.96 11.41 9.87
CA GLN A 190 2.95 10.30 10.80
C GLN A 190 1.77 10.47 11.76
N HIS A 191 1.03 9.38 11.98
CA HIS A 191 0.04 9.31 13.05
C HIS A 191 0.57 8.42 14.16
N GLU A 192 0.75 9.00 15.36
CA GLU A 192 1.39 8.33 16.51
C GLU A 192 0.41 7.89 17.59
N ILE A 193 -0.89 8.12 17.39
CA ILE A 193 -1.95 7.79 18.34
C ILE A 193 -2.77 6.61 17.80
N SER A 194 -3.29 5.78 18.69
CA SER A 194 -4.25 4.75 18.32
C SER A 194 -5.57 5.42 17.95
N SER A 195 -5.99 5.26 16.70
CA SER A 195 -7.30 5.68 16.23
C SER A 195 -7.95 4.60 15.38
N PRO A 196 -9.23 4.23 15.63
CA PRO A 196 -9.98 3.37 14.74
C PRO A 196 -10.14 4.04 13.37
N GLU A 197 -10.35 5.35 13.32
CA GLU A 197 -10.50 6.14 12.09
C GLU A 197 -9.88 7.52 12.26
N PHE A 198 -9.21 8.03 11.23
CA PHE A 198 -8.75 9.41 11.18
C PHE A 198 -8.68 9.93 9.75
N ILE A 199 -8.73 11.25 9.61
CA ILE A 199 -8.57 11.97 8.35
C ILE A 199 -7.41 12.96 8.51
N ALA A 200 -6.55 13.05 7.50
CA ALA A 200 -5.43 13.96 7.49
C ALA A 200 -5.14 14.50 6.09
N SER A 201 -4.32 15.55 6.05
CA SER A 201 -3.78 16.09 4.82
C SER A 201 -2.28 16.38 4.96
N GLY A 202 -1.55 16.31 3.84
CA GLY A 202 -0.10 16.53 3.83
C GLY A 202 0.36 17.19 2.54
N ASN A 203 1.24 18.19 2.67
CA ASN A 203 1.85 18.85 1.52
C ASN A 203 3.03 18.03 1.02
N ILE A 204 2.99 17.68 -0.27
CA ILE A 204 4.04 16.94 -0.94
C ILE A 204 4.66 17.82 -2.03
N ILE A 205 5.94 17.67 -2.27
CA ILE A 205 6.64 18.30 -3.39
C ILE A 205 6.87 17.23 -4.45
N ILE A 206 6.42 17.49 -5.68
CA ILE A 206 6.74 16.69 -6.86
C ILE A 206 7.74 17.49 -7.70
N PRO A 207 9.04 17.14 -7.69
CA PRO A 207 10.05 17.93 -8.38
C PRO A 207 9.85 17.94 -9.90
N ALA A 208 10.31 19.00 -10.55
CA ALA A 208 10.24 19.19 -11.99
C ALA A 208 10.77 17.98 -12.77
N GLY A 209 10.01 17.52 -13.77
CA GLY A 209 10.42 16.44 -14.67
C GLY A 209 10.68 15.09 -13.99
N LYS A 210 10.21 14.86 -12.76
CA LYS A 210 10.33 13.58 -12.04
C LYS A 210 9.00 12.89 -11.88
N THR A 211 9.03 11.56 -11.82
CA THR A 211 7.94 10.77 -11.26
C THR A 211 8.30 10.35 -9.85
N VAL A 212 7.47 10.73 -8.87
CA VAL A 212 7.64 10.33 -7.46
C VAL A 212 6.75 9.13 -7.15
N ALA A 213 7.15 8.33 -6.17
CA ALA A 213 6.30 7.34 -5.53
C ALA A 213 5.60 7.97 -4.32
N VAL A 214 4.28 8.01 -4.33
CA VAL A 214 3.45 8.40 -3.18
C VAL A 214 2.99 7.12 -2.49
N LEU A 215 3.43 6.91 -1.25
CA LEU A 215 3.13 5.71 -0.49
C LEU A 215 2.37 6.07 0.78
N LEU A 216 1.16 5.54 0.92
CA LEU A 216 0.35 5.66 2.12
C LEU A 216 0.27 4.31 2.83
N TYR A 217 0.65 4.31 4.09
CA TYR A 217 0.60 3.16 4.98
C TYR A 217 -0.36 3.44 6.14
N THR A 218 -1.23 2.48 6.44
CA THR A 218 -2.09 2.46 7.62
C THR A 218 -2.08 1.07 8.25
N SER A 219 -2.12 1.00 9.57
CA SER A 219 -2.27 -0.27 10.31
C SER A 219 -3.70 -0.48 10.79
N SER A 220 -4.13 -1.74 10.94
CA SER A 220 -5.38 -2.05 11.63
C SER A 220 -5.36 -1.58 13.08
N ASN A 221 -6.52 -1.21 13.62
CA ASN A 221 -6.75 -0.75 14.98
C ASN A 221 -7.82 -1.63 15.68
N LEU A 222 -7.74 -1.75 17.01
CA LEU A 222 -8.81 -2.35 17.80
C LEU A 222 -9.88 -1.30 18.06
N HIS A 223 -10.97 -1.34 17.30
CA HIS A 223 -12.05 -0.37 17.47
C HIS A 223 -12.84 -0.62 18.76
N SER A 224 -12.79 -1.83 19.32
CA SER A 224 -13.31 -2.10 20.67
C SER A 224 -12.33 -1.68 21.77
N GLY A 225 -11.21 -1.04 21.41
CA GLY A 225 -10.13 -0.75 22.34
C GLY A 225 -9.61 -2.02 22.99
N ASN A 226 -9.53 -2.01 24.32
CA ASN A 226 -9.19 -3.21 25.11
C ASN A 226 -10.45 -3.95 25.60
N GLU A 227 -11.64 -3.57 25.13
CA GLU A 227 -12.90 -4.16 25.55
C GLU A 227 -13.26 -5.37 24.69
N ARG A 228 -13.81 -6.37 25.37
CA ARG A 228 -14.31 -7.62 24.80
C ARG A 228 -15.65 -7.38 24.12
N VAL A 229 -15.83 -7.96 22.93
CA VAL A 229 -17.08 -7.80 22.14
C VAL A 229 -17.96 -9.06 22.07
N GLY A 230 -17.58 -10.16 22.73
CA GLY A 230 -18.40 -11.39 22.74
C GLY A 230 -17.89 -12.47 23.68
N GLU A 231 -18.77 -13.41 24.05
CA GLU A 231 -18.52 -14.49 25.02
C GLU A 231 -17.62 -15.62 24.46
N THR A 232 -17.14 -16.50 25.35
CA THR A 232 -16.22 -17.59 24.99
C THR A 232 -17.06 -18.73 24.41
N PRO A 233 -16.79 -19.23 23.19
CA PRO A 233 -17.58 -20.31 22.61
C PRO A 233 -17.61 -21.56 23.50
N GLU A 234 -18.78 -22.17 23.68
CA GLU A 234 -19.02 -23.30 24.60
C GLU A 234 -18.20 -24.57 24.28
N PHE A 235 -17.62 -24.69 23.09
CA PHE A 235 -16.87 -25.87 22.64
C PHE A 235 -15.45 -25.99 23.24
N PHE A 236 -14.98 -25.00 24.01
CA PHE A 236 -13.66 -25.04 24.67
C PHE A 236 -13.82 -25.53 26.12
N ALA A 237 -13.90 -26.85 26.30
CA ALA A 237 -14.10 -27.47 27.60
C ALA A 237 -12.89 -27.28 28.54
N SER A 238 -13.12 -26.54 29.62
CA SER A 238 -12.56 -26.67 30.98
C SER A 238 -11.05 -26.68 31.26
N GLU A 239 -10.13 -26.57 30.29
CA GLU A 239 -8.68 -26.46 30.60
C GLU A 239 -7.95 -25.28 29.93
N HIS A 240 -8.62 -24.50 29.10
CA HIS A 240 -8.07 -23.30 28.46
C HIS A 240 -8.86 -22.08 28.88
N THR A 241 -8.55 -21.64 30.09
CA THR A 241 -9.04 -20.41 30.67
C THR A 241 -8.74 -19.26 29.72
N TYR A 242 -9.79 -18.49 29.43
CA TYR A 242 -9.81 -17.19 28.77
C TYR A 242 -9.62 -17.23 27.23
N SER A 243 -10.72 -17.13 26.49
CA SER A 243 -10.67 -16.71 25.08
C SER A 243 -11.47 -15.43 24.90
N THR A 244 -10.81 -14.32 24.57
CA THR A 244 -11.43 -12.99 24.46
C THR A 244 -11.59 -12.61 22.99
N ILE A 245 -12.77 -12.12 22.63
CA ILE A 245 -13.08 -11.65 21.27
C ILE A 245 -12.94 -10.14 21.23
N TYR A 246 -12.18 -9.61 20.27
CA TYR A 246 -12.01 -8.17 20.03
C TYR A 246 -12.52 -7.78 18.65
N GLY A 247 -12.98 -6.54 18.53
CA GLY A 247 -13.31 -5.93 17.24
C GLY A 247 -12.08 -5.27 16.63
N GLN A 248 -11.62 -5.76 15.48
CA GLN A 248 -10.53 -5.15 14.73
C GLN A 248 -11.06 -4.48 13.47
N PHE A 249 -10.51 -3.32 13.14
CA PHE A 249 -10.87 -2.53 11.98
C PHE A 249 -9.62 -2.05 11.24
N ILE A 250 -9.67 -2.01 9.92
CA ILE A 250 -8.64 -1.40 9.08
C ILE A 250 -9.29 -0.46 8.08
N GLN A 251 -8.71 0.73 7.95
CA GLN A 251 -9.11 1.72 6.97
C GLN A 251 -7.90 2.30 6.25
N TRP A 252 -8.09 2.54 4.96
CA TRP A 252 -7.12 3.19 4.08
C TRP A 252 -7.88 3.93 3.00
N GLY A 253 -7.53 5.17 2.71
CA GLY A 253 -8.17 5.86 1.60
C GLY A 253 -7.52 7.16 1.19
N ILE A 254 -7.75 7.53 -0.06
CA ILE A 254 -7.36 8.82 -0.65
C ILE A 254 -8.59 9.39 -1.35
N TYR A 255 -8.79 10.69 -1.23
CA TYR A 255 -9.96 11.36 -1.80
C TYR A 255 -9.61 12.73 -2.39
N ASN A 256 -10.47 13.19 -3.31
CA ASN A 256 -10.24 14.40 -4.09
C ASN A 256 -8.92 14.38 -4.90
N PHE A 257 -8.37 13.20 -5.19
CA PHE A 257 -7.08 13.09 -5.88
C PHE A 257 -7.15 13.65 -7.30
N ARG A 258 -8.23 13.34 -8.04
CA ARG A 258 -8.42 13.88 -9.39
C ARG A 258 -8.71 15.38 -9.36
N SER A 259 -9.62 15.80 -8.48
CA SER A 259 -10.14 17.18 -8.53
C SER A 259 -9.26 18.22 -7.84
N ASN A 260 -8.37 17.81 -6.92
CA ASN A 260 -7.53 18.73 -6.14
C ASN A 260 -6.03 18.50 -6.41
N PHE A 261 -5.62 17.23 -6.41
CA PHE A 261 -4.21 16.88 -6.46
C PHE A 261 -3.66 16.85 -7.91
N LEU A 262 -4.34 16.15 -8.83
CA LEU A 262 -3.95 16.03 -10.24
C LEU A 262 -4.39 17.25 -11.09
N THR A 263 -3.86 18.43 -10.76
CA THR A 263 -4.03 19.63 -11.59
C THR A 263 -3.02 19.67 -12.74
N THR A 264 -3.10 20.70 -13.58
CA THR A 264 -2.15 20.97 -14.67
C THR A 264 -0.69 20.71 -14.25
N GLY A 265 0.01 19.89 -15.03
CA GLY A 265 1.39 19.51 -14.80
C GLY A 265 1.59 18.22 -14.00
N LEU A 266 0.53 17.63 -13.42
CA LEU A 266 0.60 16.36 -12.70
C LEU A 266 -0.29 15.29 -13.33
N GLU A 267 0.26 14.11 -13.53
CA GLU A 267 -0.46 12.94 -14.04
C GLU A 267 -0.06 11.67 -13.28
N ILE A 268 -0.94 10.66 -13.29
CA ILE A 268 -0.53 9.32 -12.85
C ILE A 268 0.37 8.71 -13.91
N ASP A 269 1.50 8.17 -13.48
CA ASP A 269 2.43 7.46 -14.36
C ASP A 269 1.94 6.02 -14.58
N VAL A 270 1.08 5.85 -15.60
CA VAL A 270 0.45 4.56 -15.93
C VAL A 270 1.50 3.52 -16.31
N GLU A 271 2.51 3.89 -17.11
CA GLU A 271 3.60 2.98 -17.51
C GLU A 271 4.32 2.41 -16.29
N ARG A 272 4.73 3.28 -15.37
CA ARG A 272 5.43 2.85 -14.15
C ARG A 272 4.54 2.05 -13.22
N THR A 273 3.26 2.41 -13.10
CA THR A 273 2.28 1.67 -12.31
C THR A 273 2.10 0.26 -12.83
N LEU A 274 1.95 0.08 -14.14
CA LEU A 274 1.83 -1.24 -14.76
C LEU A 274 3.12 -2.05 -14.64
N ARG A 275 4.28 -1.41 -14.80
CA ARG A 275 5.57 -2.07 -14.60
C ARG A 275 5.75 -2.57 -13.16
N ALA A 276 5.36 -1.77 -12.18
CA ALA A 276 5.39 -2.17 -10.77
C ALA A 276 4.38 -3.27 -10.46
N TRP A 277 3.18 -3.21 -11.07
CA TRP A 277 2.19 -4.26 -10.91
C TRP A 277 2.65 -5.61 -11.48
N GLN A 278 3.15 -5.59 -12.72
CA GLN A 278 3.55 -6.81 -13.41
C GLN A 278 4.87 -7.38 -12.90
N CYS A 279 5.77 -6.51 -12.43
CA CYS A 279 7.13 -6.83 -11.97
C CYS A 279 7.86 -7.87 -12.82
N PRO A 280 8.66 -7.47 -13.82
CA PRO A 280 9.39 -8.41 -14.68
C PRO A 280 10.60 -9.08 -13.99
N GLY A 281 10.55 -9.31 -12.66
CA GLY A 281 11.65 -9.86 -11.87
C GLY A 281 12.74 -8.84 -11.55
N LEU A 282 12.36 -7.62 -11.16
CA LEU A 282 13.33 -6.60 -10.76
C LEU A 282 13.85 -6.89 -9.35
N ASP A 283 15.15 -6.75 -9.17
CA ASP A 283 15.89 -6.95 -7.90
C ASP A 283 16.06 -5.65 -7.08
N ALA A 284 15.70 -4.50 -7.65
CA ALA A 284 15.85 -3.20 -7.01
C ALA A 284 14.76 -2.22 -7.44
N THR A 285 14.28 -1.43 -6.49
CA THR A 285 13.19 -0.47 -6.64
C THR A 285 13.43 0.57 -7.73
N TYR A 286 14.63 1.14 -7.81
CA TYR A 286 14.94 2.20 -8.77
C TYR A 286 14.80 1.73 -10.23
N LYS A 287 14.91 0.42 -10.50
CA LYS A 287 14.72 -0.15 -11.85
C LYS A 287 13.27 -0.05 -12.35
N LEU A 288 12.31 0.30 -11.49
CA LEU A 288 10.96 0.70 -11.91
C LEU A 288 10.97 2.02 -12.71
N TRP A 289 12.03 2.82 -12.60
CA TRP A 289 12.13 4.08 -13.32
C TRP A 289 12.81 4.01 -14.69
N HIS A 290 13.55 2.94 -14.98
CA HIS A 290 14.31 2.73 -16.23
C HIS A 290 13.41 2.57 -17.46
#